data_AF-A0A521L478-F1
#
_entry.id   AF-A0A521L478-F1
#
_cell.length_a   1.000
_cell.length_b   1.000
_cell.length_c   1.000
_cell.angle_alpha   90.00
_cell.angle_beta   90.00
_cell.angle_gamma   90.00
#
_symmetry.space_group_name_H-M   'P 1'
#
loop_
_entity.id
_entity.type
_entity.pdbx_description
1 polymer ?
#
loop_
_entity_poly.entity_id
_entity_poly.type
_entity_poly.pdbx_seq_one_letter_code
_entity_poly.pdbx_strand_id
1 'polypeptide(L)'
;MSGLAWVVMGAAVWGLAGQAQAIGASEAEPEFRPLVAAFHVHSTVSTGTLSLDELAERAERLGIDAVVLTDNFVLRYEYGLFPLRGSLRRTFSLPSVLDYGLERYFADVAAAQARHPKVLLVPGVEVVPHYFWTGSLVDRNLTMHNSQKNMLVFGLSRPEDYAALPVNGNQASYHYGWNSLWNLAPAVLFIPAVWLWRRRTVRTVRVGVTAYRETR
;
A
#
# COMPACT_ATOMS: atom_id res chain seq x y z
N MET A 1 68.16 78.73 -31.91
CA MET A 1 67.37 78.10 -32.99
C MET A 1 66.42 77.12 -32.30
N SER A 2 65.24 77.58 -31.86
CA SER A 2 63.98 77.70 -32.63
C SER A 2 63.40 76.31 -32.99
N GLY A 3 62.46 75.81 -32.20
CA GLY A 3 61.07 75.56 -32.67
C GLY A 3 60.93 74.09 -33.10
N LEU A 4 59.80 73.40 -33.08
CA LEU A 4 58.40 73.77 -32.98
C LEU A 4 57.61 72.50 -32.58
N ALA A 5 56.48 72.70 -31.90
CA ALA A 5 55.47 71.69 -31.61
C ALA A 5 54.49 71.48 -32.79
N TRP A 6 53.90 70.29 -32.91
CA TRP A 6 52.55 69.97 -33.43
C TRP A 6 52.16 68.60 -32.84
N VAL A 7 51.16 68.41 -31.96
CA VAL A 7 49.70 68.62 -32.02
C VAL A 7 48.98 67.67 -32.99
N VAL A 8 48.39 66.62 -32.38
CA VAL A 8 47.02 66.04 -32.50
C VAL A 8 46.44 65.71 -33.87
N MET A 9 45.97 64.46 -34.02
CA MET A 9 44.68 64.03 -34.60
C MET A 9 44.52 62.50 -34.37
N GLY A 10 43.64 62.06 -33.46
CA GLY A 10 42.33 61.48 -33.80
C GLY A 10 42.46 59.96 -34.04
N ALA A 11 41.81 59.04 -33.33
CA ALA A 11 40.39 59.01 -33.03
C ALA A 11 40.10 58.26 -31.72
N ALA A 12 39.16 58.81 -30.96
CA ALA A 12 38.44 58.11 -29.92
C ALA A 12 37.64 56.96 -30.55
N VAL A 13 37.88 55.73 -30.08
CA VAL A 13 36.85 54.69 -30.10
C VAL A 13 36.44 54.47 -28.66
N TRP A 14 35.45 55.27 -28.26
CA TRP A 14 34.51 54.87 -27.22
C TRP A 14 33.78 53.63 -27.71
N GLY A 15 33.86 52.55 -26.93
CA GLY A 15 33.22 51.28 -27.26
C GLY A 15 33.22 50.34 -26.07
N LEU A 16 32.61 50.79 -24.97
CA LEU A 16 31.87 49.99 -23.98
C LEU A 16 32.10 48.46 -24.03
N ALA A 17 33.26 47.98 -23.60
CA ALA A 17 33.38 46.62 -23.08
C ALA A 17 33.09 46.72 -21.57
N GLY A 18 31.80 46.66 -21.27
CA GLY A 18 31.25 46.81 -19.93
C GLY A 18 32.01 45.99 -18.89
N GLN A 19 32.29 46.64 -17.78
CA GLN A 19 32.61 46.00 -16.52
C GLN A 19 31.49 44.99 -16.22
N ALA A 20 31.76 43.70 -16.43
CA ALA A 20 30.93 42.63 -15.90
C ALA A 20 31.17 42.54 -14.39
N GLN A 21 30.65 43.52 -13.64
CA GLN A 21 30.48 43.37 -12.22
C GLN A 21 29.21 42.55 -11.95
N ALA A 22 29.48 41.38 -11.36
CA ALA A 22 28.66 40.61 -10.44
C ALA A 22 27.27 40.15 -10.90
N ILE A 23 27.13 38.83 -11.11
CA ILE A 23 26.15 38.01 -10.38
C ILE A 23 26.82 36.67 -10.04
N GLY A 24 27.85 36.70 -9.20
CA GLY A 24 28.19 35.53 -8.41
C GLY A 24 27.19 35.45 -7.28
N ALA A 25 25.96 35.01 -7.58
CA ALA A 25 25.07 34.55 -6.52
C ALA A 25 25.79 33.38 -5.87
N SER A 26 26.32 33.62 -4.67
CA SER A 26 26.65 32.56 -3.73
C SER A 26 25.33 31.85 -3.44
N GLU A 27 25.01 30.82 -4.21
CA GLU A 27 24.11 29.77 -3.75
C GLU A 27 24.79 29.22 -2.49
N ALA A 28 24.35 29.71 -1.32
CA ALA A 28 24.74 29.12 -0.05
C ALA A 28 24.34 27.65 -0.15
N GLU A 29 25.34 26.76 -0.20
CA GLU A 29 25.05 25.33 -0.18
C GLU A 29 24.16 25.07 1.04
N PRO A 30 23.02 24.39 0.86
CA PRO A 30 22.11 24.17 1.96
C PRO A 30 22.86 23.47 3.09
N GLU A 31 22.86 24.10 4.27
CA GLU A 31 23.47 23.53 5.47
C GLU A 31 22.68 22.27 5.86
N PHE A 32 23.23 21.10 5.52
CA PHE A 32 22.63 19.82 5.87
C PHE A 32 22.97 19.46 7.31
N ARG A 33 21.93 19.34 8.16
CA ARG A 33 22.08 18.83 9.53
C ARG A 33 21.91 17.32 9.56
N PRO A 34 22.85 16.54 10.12
CA PRO A 34 22.63 15.12 10.35
C PRO A 34 21.50 14.91 11.37
N LEU A 35 20.64 13.93 11.13
CA LEU A 35 19.55 13.53 12.04
C LEU A 35 19.75 12.08 12.48
N VAL A 36 19.59 11.81 13.77
CA VAL A 36 19.49 10.45 14.29
C VAL A 36 18.05 9.98 14.06
N ALA A 37 17.87 8.99 13.19
CA ALA A 37 16.54 8.51 12.82
C ALA A 37 16.30 7.06 13.23
N ALA A 38 15.13 6.79 13.79
CA ALA A 38 14.59 5.44 13.87
C ALA A 38 13.81 5.12 12.60
N PHE A 39 14.22 4.06 11.91
CA PHE A 39 13.56 3.57 10.70
C PHE A 39 12.74 2.30 10.99
N HIS A 40 11.70 2.10 10.20
CA HIS A 40 10.84 0.91 10.26
C HIS A 40 10.12 0.77 11.60
N VAL A 41 9.38 1.82 11.99
CA VAL A 41 8.66 1.87 13.27
C VAL A 41 7.17 1.68 13.05
N HIS A 42 6.59 0.75 13.81
CA HIS A 42 5.16 0.49 13.83
C HIS A 42 4.53 1.09 15.08
N SER A 43 3.33 1.66 14.92
CA SER A 43 2.51 2.16 16.03
C SER A 43 1.35 1.23 16.32
N THR A 44 0.55 1.55 17.34
CA THR A 44 -0.71 0.84 17.64
C THR A 44 -1.77 0.95 16.54
N VAL A 45 -1.56 1.79 15.52
CA VAL A 45 -2.43 1.83 14.33
C VAL A 45 -2.38 0.51 13.57
N SER A 46 -1.22 -0.16 13.55
CA SER A 46 -1.08 -1.49 12.97
C SER A 46 -0.66 -2.54 14.01
N THR A 47 0.58 -3.03 13.98
CA THR A 47 1.07 -4.13 14.83
C THR A 47 2.07 -3.67 15.89
N GLY A 48 2.27 -2.37 16.04
CA GLY A 48 3.11 -1.79 17.07
C GLY A 48 2.44 -1.78 18.44
N THR A 49 3.24 -1.57 19.48
CA THR A 49 2.77 -1.57 20.88
C THR A 49 2.64 -0.18 21.48
N LEU A 50 3.22 0.84 20.85
CA LEU A 50 3.23 2.22 21.32
C LEU A 50 2.36 3.08 20.40
N SER A 51 1.59 3.99 21.00
CA SER A 51 0.87 5.03 20.26
C SER A 51 1.83 6.02 19.61
N LEU A 52 1.31 6.86 18.70
CA LEU A 52 2.10 7.89 18.02
C LEU A 52 2.75 8.87 19.02
N ASP A 53 2.02 9.28 20.06
CA ASP A 53 2.55 10.16 21.12
C ASP A 53 3.61 9.42 21.95
N GLU A 54 3.35 8.19 22.40
CA GLU A 54 4.33 7.42 23.17
C GLU A 54 5.61 7.12 22.38
N LEU A 55 5.50 6.91 21.06
CA LEU A 55 6.65 6.79 20.16
C LEU A 55 7.46 8.09 20.11
N ALA A 56 6.80 9.23 19.95
CA ALA A 56 7.46 10.52 19.94
C ALA A 56 8.14 10.84 21.28
N GLU A 57 7.45 10.63 22.40
CA GLU A 57 8.04 10.78 23.73
C GLU A 57 9.23 9.85 23.96
N ARG A 58 9.14 8.60 23.48
CA ARG A 58 10.24 7.63 23.60
C ARG A 58 11.44 8.08 22.77
N ALA A 59 11.20 8.59 21.57
CA ALA A 59 12.24 9.14 20.70
C ALA A 59 12.92 10.36 21.33
N GLU A 60 12.15 11.30 21.90
CA GLU A 60 12.68 12.45 22.63
C GLU A 60 13.60 12.02 23.79
N ARG A 61 13.15 11.05 24.61
CA ARG A 61 13.94 10.52 25.73
C ARG A 61 15.24 9.84 25.28
N LEU A 62 15.28 9.30 24.07
CA LEU A 62 16.44 8.61 23.51
C LEU A 62 17.34 9.52 22.68
N GLY A 63 16.98 10.79 22.50
CA GLY A 63 17.73 11.71 21.63
C GLY A 63 17.66 11.35 20.15
N ILE A 64 16.54 10.75 19.72
CA ILE A 64 16.25 10.44 18.32
C ILE A 64 15.56 11.66 17.72
N ASP A 65 16.13 12.23 16.66
CA ASP A 65 15.61 13.42 15.98
C ASP A 65 14.40 13.12 15.07
N ALA A 66 14.31 11.90 14.52
CA ALA A 66 13.26 11.54 13.59
C ALA A 66 12.77 10.08 13.75
N VAL A 67 11.48 9.85 13.53
CA VAL A 67 10.86 8.53 13.51
C VAL A 67 10.15 8.36 12.17
N VAL A 68 10.62 7.39 11.39
CA VAL A 68 9.99 7.00 10.13
C VAL A 68 8.99 5.89 10.41
N LEU A 69 7.72 6.28 10.41
CA LEU A 69 6.59 5.39 10.61
C LEU A 69 6.40 4.53 9.36
N THR A 70 6.16 3.24 9.59
CA THR A 70 5.98 2.25 8.53
C THR A 70 4.85 1.29 8.90
N ASP A 71 3.77 1.82 9.47
CA ASP A 71 2.62 1.01 9.83
C ASP A 71 2.12 0.20 8.62
N ASN A 72 1.71 -1.05 8.86
CA ASN A 72 1.28 -1.94 7.79
C ASN A 72 0.09 -1.32 7.04
N PHE A 73 0.22 -1.12 5.72
CA PHE A 73 -0.83 -0.53 4.90
C PHE A 73 -2.06 -1.45 4.84
N VAL A 74 -1.83 -2.70 4.42
CA VAL A 74 -2.80 -3.78 4.35
C VAL A 74 -2.11 -5.06 4.80
N LEU A 75 -2.68 -5.74 5.79
CA LEU A 75 -2.17 -7.02 6.26
C LEU A 75 -3.27 -8.08 6.22
N ARG A 76 -3.69 -8.39 4.98
CA ARG A 76 -4.81 -9.29 4.67
C ARG A 76 -4.35 -10.40 3.73
N TYR A 77 -4.43 -11.64 4.23
CA TYR A 77 -4.07 -12.84 3.50
C TYR A 77 -5.32 -13.66 3.15
N GLU A 78 -5.48 -14.00 1.89
CA GLU A 78 -6.62 -14.76 1.37
C GLU A 78 -6.15 -16.06 0.73
N TYR A 79 -6.82 -17.16 1.07
CA TYR A 79 -6.69 -18.44 0.40
C TYR A 79 -8.01 -18.82 -0.26
N GLY A 80 -8.02 -18.88 -1.60
CA GLY A 80 -9.19 -19.31 -2.36
C GLY A 80 -9.34 -20.83 -2.38
N LEU A 81 -10.54 -21.32 -2.06
CA LEU A 81 -10.86 -22.74 -2.02
C LEU A 81 -11.20 -23.27 -3.42
N PHE A 82 -10.50 -24.32 -3.87
CA PHE A 82 -10.83 -25.00 -5.13
C PHE A 82 -12.18 -25.76 -5.00
N PRO A 83 -13.05 -25.77 -6.03
CA PRO A 83 -12.92 -25.13 -7.34
C PRO A 83 -13.33 -23.65 -7.40
N LEU A 84 -13.86 -23.09 -6.31
CA LEU A 84 -14.48 -21.76 -6.27
C LEU A 84 -13.55 -20.67 -5.74
N ARG A 85 -12.29 -20.63 -6.17
CA ARG A 85 -11.26 -19.74 -5.58
C ARG A 85 -11.63 -18.26 -5.63
N GLY A 86 -12.42 -17.86 -6.62
CA GLY A 86 -12.90 -16.50 -6.77
C GLY A 86 -14.00 -16.09 -5.79
N SER A 87 -14.84 -17.04 -5.35
CA SER A 87 -16.09 -16.78 -4.60
C SER A 87 -16.02 -17.29 -3.16
N LEU A 88 -15.30 -18.39 -2.92
CA LEU A 88 -15.10 -18.98 -1.60
C LEU A 88 -13.63 -18.83 -1.20
N ARG A 89 -13.40 -17.99 -0.20
CA ARG A 89 -12.05 -17.68 0.32
C ARG A 89 -12.02 -17.77 1.83
N ARG A 90 -10.89 -18.20 2.38
CA ARG A 90 -10.55 -18.02 3.78
C ARG A 90 -9.65 -16.80 3.90
N THR A 91 -10.07 -15.83 4.70
CA THR A 91 -9.33 -14.58 4.91
C THR A 91 -8.80 -14.53 6.34
N PHE A 92 -7.57 -14.05 6.49
CA PHE A 92 -6.96 -13.67 7.75
C PHE A 92 -6.47 -12.22 7.63
N SER A 93 -6.88 -11.36 8.56
CA SER A 93 -6.53 -9.94 8.57
C SER A 93 -5.98 -9.55 9.94
N LEU A 94 -5.05 -8.61 9.94
CA LEU A 94 -4.53 -7.93 11.13
C LEU A 94 -4.72 -6.42 10.98
N PRO A 95 -4.66 -5.64 12.07
CA PRO A 95 -4.82 -4.20 12.02
C PRO A 95 -3.85 -3.55 11.02
N SER A 96 -4.36 -2.61 10.24
CA SER A 96 -3.61 -1.93 9.20
C SER A 96 -4.09 -0.49 9.02
N VAL A 97 -3.28 0.33 8.37
CA VAL A 97 -3.61 1.74 8.10
C VAL A 97 -4.87 1.86 7.25
N LEU A 98 -5.05 0.98 6.27
CA LEU A 98 -6.26 1.00 5.43
C LEU A 98 -7.53 0.72 6.24
N ASP A 99 -7.48 -0.20 7.20
CA ASP A 99 -8.61 -0.50 8.10
C ASP A 99 -8.86 0.65 9.10
N TYR A 100 -7.81 1.37 9.51
CA TYR A 100 -7.89 2.53 10.39
C TYR A 100 -8.46 3.78 9.69
N GLY A 101 -8.24 3.89 8.38
CA GLY A 101 -8.55 5.05 7.55
C GLY A 101 -7.30 5.90 7.31
N LEU A 102 -6.98 6.15 6.03
CA LEU A 102 -5.77 6.88 5.63
C LEU A 102 -5.81 8.33 6.12
N GLU A 103 -6.90 9.04 5.85
CA GLU A 103 -7.06 10.45 6.22
C GLU A 103 -6.91 10.63 7.73
N ARG A 104 -7.51 9.70 8.49
CA ARG A 104 -7.40 9.66 9.94
C ARG A 104 -5.96 9.41 10.39
N TYR A 105 -5.28 8.42 9.83
CA TYR A 105 -3.89 8.12 10.14
C TYR A 105 -2.98 9.34 9.95
N PHE A 106 -3.05 10.00 8.78
CA PHE A 106 -2.24 11.18 8.52
C PHE A 106 -2.60 12.36 9.43
N ALA A 107 -3.89 12.55 9.73
CA ALA A 107 -4.33 13.58 10.68
C ALA A 107 -3.79 13.32 12.09
N ASP A 108 -3.83 12.08 12.56
CA ASP A 108 -3.34 11.70 13.89
C ASP A 108 -1.82 11.80 13.99
N VAL A 109 -1.07 11.45 12.93
CA VAL A 109 0.38 11.70 12.85
C VAL A 109 0.68 13.19 12.89
N ALA A 110 -0.04 14.02 12.13
CA ALA A 110 0.15 15.47 12.14
C ALA A 110 -0.18 16.08 13.52
N ALA A 111 -1.22 15.57 14.19
CA ALA A 111 -1.58 16.00 15.53
C ALA A 111 -0.50 15.61 16.56
N ALA A 112 0.06 14.39 16.47
CA ALA A 112 1.18 13.96 17.31
C ALA A 112 2.44 14.81 17.04
N GLN A 113 2.76 15.08 15.78
CA GLN A 113 3.87 15.96 15.39
C GLN A 113 3.72 17.37 16.00
N ALA A 114 2.50 17.92 16.01
CA ALA A 114 2.24 19.23 16.61
C ALA A 114 2.44 19.24 18.14
N ARG A 115 2.16 18.11 18.81
CA ARG A 115 2.38 17.95 20.26
C ARG A 115 3.85 17.71 20.60
N HIS A 116 4.60 17.07 19.70
CA HIS A 116 6.00 16.67 19.90
C HIS A 116 6.94 17.33 18.86
N PRO A 117 7.15 18.66 18.91
CA PRO A 117 7.89 19.39 17.90
C PRO A 117 9.42 19.11 17.89
N LYS A 118 9.94 18.37 18.87
CA LYS A 118 11.37 18.02 18.96
C LYS A 118 11.76 16.81 18.12
N VAL A 119 10.77 16.01 17.70
CA VAL A 119 10.97 14.80 16.89
C VAL A 119 10.20 14.97 15.60
N LEU A 120 10.85 14.69 14.48
CA LEU A 120 10.21 14.62 13.18
C LEU A 120 9.52 13.27 13.01
N LEU A 121 8.19 13.26 12.95
CA LEU A 121 7.40 12.10 12.57
C LEU A 121 7.21 12.10 11.06
N VAL A 122 7.80 11.13 10.38
CA VAL A 122 7.63 10.95 8.93
C VAL A 122 6.58 9.86 8.71
N PRO A 123 5.38 10.21 8.24
CA PRO A 123 4.37 9.21 7.95
C PRO A 123 4.76 8.40 6.70
N GLY A 124 4.75 7.10 6.85
CA GLY A 124 4.90 6.13 5.78
C GLY A 124 4.07 4.89 6.09
N VAL A 125 4.08 3.94 5.15
CA VAL A 125 3.42 2.65 5.30
C VAL A 125 4.30 1.52 4.80
N GLU A 126 4.16 0.35 5.42
CA GLU A 126 4.75 -0.90 4.94
C GLU A 126 3.73 -1.68 4.10
N VAL A 127 4.12 -2.07 2.89
CA VAL A 127 3.27 -2.84 1.97
C VAL A 127 3.87 -4.20 1.66
N VAL A 128 3.00 -5.19 1.44
CA VAL A 128 3.37 -6.48 0.85
C VAL A 128 2.75 -6.53 -0.55
N PRO A 129 3.50 -6.21 -1.63
CA PRO A 129 2.91 -6.09 -2.95
C PRO A 129 2.29 -7.40 -3.45
N HIS A 130 2.97 -8.52 -3.21
CA HIS A 130 2.53 -9.81 -3.71
C HIS A 130 2.91 -10.99 -2.81
N TYR A 131 1.94 -11.87 -2.57
CA TYR A 131 2.10 -13.19 -1.98
C TYR A 131 1.31 -14.22 -2.77
N PHE A 132 1.67 -15.50 -2.62
CA PHE A 132 0.92 -16.62 -3.21
C PHE A 132 0.99 -17.87 -2.33
N TRP A 133 0.10 -18.81 -2.59
CA TRP A 133 -0.01 -20.08 -1.87
C TRP A 133 0.35 -21.26 -2.76
N THR A 134 1.03 -22.25 -2.18
CA THR A 134 1.25 -23.57 -2.79
C THR A 134 0.76 -24.68 -1.87
N GLY A 135 0.50 -25.86 -2.44
CA GLY A 135 -0.02 -27.01 -1.70
C GLY A 135 -1.55 -27.02 -1.63
N SER A 136 -2.09 -27.81 -0.72
CA SER A 136 -3.53 -28.01 -0.52
C SER A 136 -3.88 -28.05 0.97
N LEU A 137 -5.12 -27.66 1.29
CA LEU A 137 -5.66 -27.84 2.64
C LEU A 137 -5.91 -29.31 2.99
N VAL A 138 -6.19 -30.14 1.98
CA VAL A 138 -6.48 -31.58 2.16
C VAL A 138 -5.22 -32.32 2.59
N ASP A 139 -4.11 -32.08 1.90
CA ASP A 139 -2.81 -32.70 2.19
C ASP A 139 -2.07 -32.00 3.33
N ARG A 140 -2.65 -30.94 3.91
CA ARG A 140 -2.12 -30.15 5.02
C ARG A 140 -0.69 -29.64 4.79
N ASN A 141 -0.33 -29.38 3.53
CA ASN A 141 0.98 -28.86 3.12
C ASN A 141 0.89 -27.42 2.59
N LEU A 142 -0.15 -26.69 2.99
CA LEU A 142 -0.39 -25.32 2.55
C LEU A 142 0.74 -24.41 3.04
N THR A 143 1.42 -23.76 2.09
CA THR A 143 2.56 -22.87 2.35
C THR A 143 2.35 -21.52 1.70
N MET A 144 2.56 -20.45 2.48
CA MET A 144 2.55 -19.07 1.98
C MET A 144 3.95 -18.65 1.57
N HIS A 145 4.06 -18.02 0.40
CA HIS A 145 5.31 -17.50 -0.12
C HIS A 145 5.27 -15.97 -0.21
N ASN A 146 6.44 -15.35 -0.07
CA ASN A 146 6.67 -13.91 -0.23
C ASN A 146 5.90 -12.99 0.73
N SER A 147 5.34 -13.50 1.82
CA SER A 147 4.62 -12.68 2.82
C SER A 147 5.50 -11.69 3.58
N GLN A 148 6.83 -11.79 3.47
CA GLN A 148 7.80 -10.88 4.08
C GLN A 148 8.61 -10.09 3.03
N LYS A 149 8.18 -10.09 1.77
CA LYS A 149 8.78 -9.22 0.74
C LYS A 149 8.13 -7.85 0.82
N ASN A 150 8.51 -7.12 1.86
CA ASN A 150 7.89 -5.87 2.22
C ASN A 150 8.60 -4.70 1.52
N MET A 151 7.83 -3.67 1.19
CA MET A 151 8.34 -2.41 0.67
C MET A 151 7.85 -1.27 1.57
N LEU A 152 8.71 -0.28 1.78
CA LEU A 152 8.38 0.92 2.52
C LEU A 152 7.98 2.01 1.54
N VAL A 153 6.84 2.65 1.78
CA VAL A 153 6.32 3.75 0.96
C VAL A 153 6.19 4.98 1.84
N PHE A 154 6.87 6.04 1.45
CA PHE A 154 6.86 7.33 2.13
C PHE A 154 7.02 8.44 1.09
N GLY A 155 6.67 9.67 1.48
CA GLY A 155 6.85 10.85 0.64
C GLY A 155 5.77 11.06 -0.43
N LEU A 156 4.69 10.26 -0.44
CA LEU A 156 3.51 10.61 -1.24
C LEU A 156 2.75 11.75 -0.56
N SER A 157 2.39 12.77 -1.33
CA SER A 157 1.85 14.03 -0.78
C SER A 157 0.38 13.95 -0.40
N ARG A 158 -0.38 13.00 -0.96
CA ARG A 158 -1.82 12.92 -0.76
C ARG A 158 -2.25 11.53 -0.29
N PRO A 159 -3.19 11.42 0.67
CA PRO A 159 -3.72 10.13 1.13
C PRO A 159 -4.26 9.26 -0.01
N GLU A 160 -4.84 9.85 -1.04
CA GLU A 160 -5.40 9.13 -2.19
C GLU A 160 -4.33 8.38 -2.99
N ASP A 161 -3.09 8.88 -2.99
CA ASP A 161 -1.97 8.22 -3.67
C ASP A 161 -1.58 6.91 -2.94
N TYR A 162 -1.73 6.86 -1.61
CA TYR A 162 -1.61 5.62 -0.84
C TYR A 162 -2.78 4.68 -1.10
N ALA A 163 -4.01 5.21 -1.17
CA ALA A 163 -5.20 4.40 -1.45
C ALA A 163 -5.12 3.66 -2.79
N ALA A 164 -4.42 4.23 -3.78
CA ALA A 164 -4.22 3.64 -5.10
C ALA A 164 -3.06 2.62 -5.19
N LEU A 165 -2.32 2.36 -4.10
CA LEU A 165 -1.15 1.48 -4.14
C LEU A 165 -1.51 0.06 -4.63
N PRO A 166 -0.78 -0.49 -5.61
CA PRO A 166 -1.07 -1.79 -6.21
C PRO A 166 -0.60 -2.94 -5.30
N VAL A 167 -1.39 -3.25 -4.27
CA VAL A 167 -1.03 -4.24 -3.25
C VAL A 167 -2.14 -5.29 -3.11
N ASN A 168 -1.74 -6.53 -2.81
CA ASN A 168 -2.70 -7.58 -2.50
C ASN A 168 -3.58 -7.20 -1.28
N GLY A 169 -4.90 -7.38 -1.42
CA GLY A 169 -5.86 -7.06 -0.35
C GLY A 169 -6.41 -5.64 -0.37
N ASN A 170 -5.81 -4.73 -1.16
CA ASN A 170 -6.40 -3.44 -1.45
C ASN A 170 -7.44 -3.57 -2.57
N GLN A 171 -8.70 -3.25 -2.27
CA GLN A 171 -9.79 -3.35 -3.24
C GLN A 171 -9.64 -2.36 -4.39
N ALA A 172 -9.04 -1.20 -4.15
CA ALA A 172 -8.79 -0.20 -5.19
C ALA A 172 -7.84 -0.70 -6.29
N SER A 173 -7.03 -1.72 -6.00
CA SER A 173 -6.11 -2.35 -6.95
C SER A 173 -6.75 -3.46 -7.79
N TYR A 174 -8.02 -3.82 -7.54
CA TYR A 174 -8.67 -4.91 -8.26
C TYR A 174 -9.19 -4.46 -9.63
N HIS A 175 -8.75 -5.16 -10.67
CA HIS A 175 -9.27 -5.02 -12.02
C HIS A 175 -10.22 -6.17 -12.35
N TYR A 176 -11.46 -5.85 -12.71
CA TYR A 176 -12.46 -6.82 -13.15
C TYR A 176 -12.49 -6.89 -14.68
N GLY A 177 -12.43 -8.11 -15.22
CA GLY A 177 -12.52 -8.36 -16.66
C GLY A 177 -13.57 -9.42 -16.98
N TRP A 178 -13.72 -9.77 -18.26
CA TRP A 178 -14.67 -10.81 -18.69
C TRP A 178 -14.40 -12.16 -18.01
N ASN A 179 -13.14 -12.46 -17.71
CA ASN A 179 -12.77 -13.66 -16.97
C ASN A 179 -13.32 -13.68 -15.53
N SER A 180 -13.61 -12.52 -14.93
CA SER A 180 -14.21 -12.44 -13.60
C SER A 180 -15.65 -12.97 -13.58
N LEU A 181 -16.34 -13.05 -14.74
CA LEU A 181 -17.67 -13.66 -14.84
C LEU A 181 -17.66 -15.15 -14.50
N TRP A 182 -16.52 -15.85 -14.67
CA TRP A 182 -16.39 -17.25 -14.23
C TRP A 182 -16.58 -17.41 -12.72
N ASN A 183 -16.34 -16.38 -11.92
CA ASN A 183 -16.61 -16.40 -10.48
C ASN A 183 -18.12 -16.45 -10.16
N LEU A 184 -18.99 -16.15 -11.13
CA LEU A 184 -20.45 -16.29 -11.01
C LEU A 184 -20.95 -17.67 -11.45
N ALA A 185 -20.08 -18.56 -11.95
CA ALA A 185 -20.45 -19.91 -12.36
C ALA A 185 -21.27 -20.68 -11.30
N PRO A 186 -20.98 -20.59 -9.99
CA PRO A 186 -21.82 -21.23 -8.97
C PRO A 186 -23.27 -20.76 -8.99
N ALA A 187 -23.51 -19.46 -9.16
CA ALA A 187 -24.85 -18.89 -9.22
C ALA A 187 -25.58 -19.33 -10.50
N VAL A 188 -24.88 -19.37 -11.64
CA VAL A 188 -25.43 -19.84 -12.93
C VAL A 188 -25.85 -21.32 -12.85
N LEU A 189 -25.07 -22.16 -12.16
CA LEU A 189 -25.37 -23.58 -11.98
C LEU A 189 -26.41 -23.85 -10.88
N PHE A 190 -26.57 -22.93 -9.92
CA PHE A 190 -27.54 -23.08 -8.83
C PHE A 190 -28.99 -23.04 -9.33
N ILE A 191 -29.30 -22.17 -10.29
CA ILE A 191 -30.64 -22.02 -10.88
C ILE A 191 -31.16 -23.34 -11.52
N PRO A 192 -30.43 -23.98 -12.46
CA PRO A 192 -30.86 -25.24 -13.04
C PRO A 192 -30.86 -26.39 -12.02
N ALA A 193 -29.96 -26.39 -11.04
CA ALA A 193 -29.96 -27.38 -9.97
C ALA A 193 -31.26 -27.33 -9.14
N VAL A 194 -31.69 -26.13 -8.73
CA VAL A 194 -32.97 -25.93 -8.01
C VAL A 194 -34.16 -26.30 -8.89
N TRP A 195 -34.13 -25.94 -10.18
CA TRP A 195 -35.19 -26.28 -11.13
C TRP A 195 -35.32 -27.80 -11.33
N LEU A 196 -34.20 -28.53 -11.51
CA LEU A 196 -34.19 -29.99 -11.62
C LEU A 196 -34.63 -30.68 -10.33
N TRP A 197 -34.20 -30.16 -9.16
CA TRP A 197 -34.65 -30.67 -7.87
C TRP A 197 -36.17 -30.58 -7.72
N ARG A 198 -36.76 -29.44 -8.08
CA ARG A 198 -38.22 -29.25 -8.04
C ARG A 198 -38.97 -30.13 -9.04
N ARG A 199 -38.31 -30.62 -10.09
CA ARG A 199 -38.87 -31.54 -11.09
C ARG A 199 -38.69 -33.02 -10.75
N ARG A 200 -38.03 -33.38 -9.65
CA ARG A 200 -37.95 -34.78 -9.21
C ARG A 200 -39.34 -35.29 -8.81
N THR A 201 -40.00 -35.96 -9.74
CA THR A 201 -41.10 -36.87 -9.46
C THR A 201 -40.50 -38.13 -8.86
N VAL A 202 -40.67 -38.33 -7.55
CA VAL A 202 -40.29 -39.59 -6.89
C VAL A 202 -41.26 -40.66 -7.38
N ARG A 203 -40.83 -41.51 -8.32
CA ARG A 203 -41.59 -42.69 -8.72
C ARG A 203 -41.28 -43.81 -7.73
N THR A 204 -42.04 -43.87 -6.65
CA THR A 204 -42.05 -45.02 -5.74
C THR A 204 -42.66 -46.21 -6.47
N VAL A 205 -41.81 -47.04 -7.07
CA VAL A 205 -42.24 -48.35 -7.60
C VAL A 205 -42.10 -49.35 -6.46
N ARG A 206 -43.24 -49.90 -5.99
CA ARG A 206 -43.22 -51.06 -5.10
C ARG A 206 -42.64 -52.24 -5.88
N VAL A 207 -41.47 -52.74 -5.47
CA VAL A 207 -40.93 -54.01 -5.95
C VAL A 207 -41.22 -55.07 -4.88
N GLY A 208 -42.04 -56.06 -5.23
CA GLY A 208 -42.36 -57.20 -4.38
C GLY A 208 -43.77 -57.15 -3.78
N VAL A 209 -44.67 -57.97 -4.32
CA VAL A 209 -45.85 -58.48 -3.63
C VAL A 209 -45.64 -59.98 -3.52
N THR A 210 -45.60 -60.53 -2.31
CA THR A 210 -45.66 -61.98 -2.05
C THR A 210 -46.32 -62.16 -0.67
N ALA A 211 -47.24 -63.09 -0.41
CA ALA A 211 -47.57 -64.34 -1.12
C ALA A 211 -49.09 -64.52 -1.31
N TYR A 212 -49.47 -65.27 -2.35
CA TYR A 212 -50.79 -65.91 -2.43
C TYR A 212 -50.69 -67.34 -1.89
N ARG A 213 -51.79 -67.85 -1.30
CA ARG A 213 -51.99 -69.28 -0.97
C ARG A 213 -53.02 -69.84 -1.95
N GLU A 214 -52.64 -70.85 -2.72
CA GLU A 214 -53.54 -71.57 -3.63
C GLU A 214 -54.64 -72.31 -2.87
N THR A 215 -55.86 -72.27 -3.40
CA THR A 215 -56.80 -73.40 -3.35
C THR A 215 -57.78 -73.28 -4.52
N ARG A 216 -57.53 -74.16 -5.51
CA ARG A 216 -58.34 -74.67 -6.63
C ARG A 216 -59.20 -73.71 -7.47
#